data_AF-A0A8X7WS59-F1
#
_entry.id   AF-A0A8X7WS59-F1
#
_cell.length_a   1.000
_cell.length_b   1.000
_cell.length_c   1.000
_cell.angle_alpha   90.00
_cell.angle_beta   90.00
_cell.angle_gamma   90.00
#
_symmetry.space_group_name_H-M   'P 1'
#
loop_
_entity.id
_entity.type
_entity.pdbx_description
1 polymer ?
#
loop_
_entity_poly.entity_id
_entity_poly.type
_entity_poly.pdbx_seq_one_letter_code
_entity_poly.pdbx_strand_id
1 'polypeptide(L)'
;MNECTFFSLQAGTVWINAHNLFDAASGFGGVKESGYGRDGGKEGLFEFVRPTWAVRAKPMLQAEGNLEKFGSSFDKPPIPTGKNQEVSGTPSVDRSYKLYIGGVQCRPDSGYSRPVVSASDGSVLAYIPDGGRKDIRNAVESANKALSGWQKKGPHVRAQILYYLAENLEQRVDEFSRALSIQSSMPKEEAQKEVDLSVARLFHWAALCDKFGGTIQETPIHGFTLCCREPVGVIGIICPDEKPLLSFISLMGAAIARGNTTVMVPSGKNPLPALALYQVLETSDLPGGVVNIVCGEVDQLTRHLTLHSNVQSVWYFGTEEGSRFVEWGSAENLKRTWVNNGVTRDWNSATQGSGEEFLLHATQCKNVWLPGGEIFAN
;
A
#
# COMPACT_ATOMS: atom_id res chain seq x y z
N MET A 1 -19.33 26.42 10.56
CA MET A 1 -18.08 26.65 11.31
C MET A 1 -17.36 25.31 11.34
N ASN A 2 -16.19 25.20 10.71
CA ASN A 2 -15.35 24.02 10.90
C ASN A 2 -14.74 24.13 12.29
N GLU A 3 -15.22 23.32 13.25
CA GLU A 3 -14.61 23.24 14.57
C GLU A 3 -13.15 22.81 14.41
N CYS A 4 -12.22 23.64 14.87
CA CYS A 4 -10.79 23.37 14.86
C CYS A 4 -10.50 22.31 15.92
N THR A 5 -10.66 21.03 15.56
CA THR A 5 -10.33 19.89 16.43
C THR A 5 -8.83 19.59 16.34
N PHE A 6 -8.22 19.03 17.39
CA PHE A 6 -6.80 18.63 17.36
C PHE A 6 -6.49 17.57 16.27
N PHE A 7 -7.50 16.82 15.81
CA PHE A 7 -7.39 15.92 14.66
C PHE A 7 -7.19 16.67 13.34
N SER A 8 -7.65 17.92 13.23
CA SER A 8 -7.49 18.73 12.01
C SER A 8 -6.08 19.28 11.82
N LEU A 9 -5.28 19.37 12.89
CA LEU A 9 -3.90 19.83 12.85
C LEU A 9 -2.97 18.73 12.31
N GLN A 10 -2.17 19.03 11.30
CA GLN A 10 -1.15 18.12 10.80
C GLN A 10 0.14 18.28 11.62
N ALA A 11 0.18 17.60 12.77
CA ALA A 11 1.28 17.65 13.73
C ALA A 11 1.49 16.28 14.39
N GLY A 12 2.72 15.98 14.83
CA GLY A 12 2.98 14.78 15.63
C GLY A 12 2.71 14.95 17.13
N THR A 13 2.69 16.20 17.61
CA THR A 13 2.35 16.53 19.01
C THR A 13 1.43 17.74 19.04
N VAL A 14 0.39 17.69 19.89
CA VAL A 14 -0.54 18.79 20.13
C VAL A 14 -0.68 19.00 21.64
N TRP A 15 -0.54 20.25 22.09
CA TRP A 15 -0.79 20.61 23.48
C TRP A 15 -2.08 21.40 23.58
N ILE A 16 -3.00 20.98 24.45
CA ILE A 16 -4.22 21.73 24.74
C ILE A 16 -3.98 22.57 25.99
N ASN A 17 -4.14 23.89 25.87
CA ASN A 17 -3.92 24.87 26.94
C ASN A 17 -2.50 24.87 27.55
N ALA A 18 -1.52 24.34 26.82
CA ALA A 18 -0.11 24.31 27.21
C ALA A 18 0.79 24.36 25.97
N HIS A 19 2.10 24.37 26.18
CA HIS A 19 3.11 24.27 25.13
C HIS A 19 4.40 23.70 25.72
N ASN A 20 5.25 23.09 24.88
CA ASN A 20 6.58 22.59 25.26
C ASN A 20 6.60 21.61 26.44
N LEU A 21 5.57 20.76 26.56
CA LEU A 21 5.59 19.64 27.51
C LEU A 21 6.27 18.44 26.86
N PHE A 22 7.24 17.86 27.57
CA PHE A 22 8.01 16.70 27.15
C PHE A 22 8.11 15.71 28.30
N ASP A 23 7.97 14.43 27.99
CA ASP A 23 8.20 13.34 28.92
C ASP A 23 8.74 12.12 28.18
N ALA A 24 9.57 11.31 28.83
CA ALA A 24 10.19 10.15 28.22
C ALA A 24 9.17 9.08 27.79
N ALA A 25 7.99 9.01 28.43
CA ALA A 25 6.92 8.08 28.07
C ALA A 25 6.05 8.57 26.90
N SER A 26 6.16 9.85 26.52
CA SER A 26 5.44 10.44 25.39
C SER A 26 6.39 10.73 24.24
N GLY A 27 6.27 9.96 23.17
CA GLY A 27 7.00 10.21 21.94
C GLY A 27 6.76 11.61 21.36
N PHE A 28 7.72 12.12 20.62
CA PHE A 28 7.55 13.31 19.79
C PHE A 28 8.15 13.06 18.41
N GLY A 29 7.67 13.76 17.40
CA GLY A 29 8.21 13.63 16.04
C GLY A 29 7.41 14.40 15.01
N GLY A 30 8.00 14.56 13.83
CA GLY A 30 7.41 15.31 12.73
C GLY A 30 6.35 14.55 11.93
N VAL A 31 5.71 15.29 11.04
CA VAL A 31 4.99 14.79 9.86
C VAL A 31 5.37 15.69 8.67
N LYS A 32 5.22 15.19 7.44
CA LYS A 32 5.66 15.90 6.21
C LYS A 32 7.16 16.23 6.26
N GLU A 33 7.54 17.44 5.88
CA GLU A 33 8.92 17.92 5.82
C GLU A 33 9.55 18.13 7.22
N SER A 34 8.79 18.01 8.30
CA SER A 34 9.36 17.93 9.66
C SER A 34 9.99 16.56 9.96
N GLY A 35 9.97 15.63 8.99
CA GLY A 35 10.49 14.27 9.13
C GLY A 35 9.44 13.25 9.54
N TYR A 36 9.91 12.05 9.85
CA TYR A 36 9.12 10.90 10.29
C TYR A 36 9.82 10.16 11.43
N GLY A 37 9.12 9.21 12.04
CA GLY A 37 9.57 8.50 13.24
C GLY A 37 9.17 9.19 14.54
N ARG A 38 9.34 8.52 15.67
CA ARG A 38 9.06 9.08 17.00
C ARG A 38 10.23 8.81 17.94
N ASP A 39 10.58 9.80 18.74
CA ASP A 39 11.55 9.66 19.83
C ASP A 39 10.82 9.73 21.17
N GLY A 40 11.02 8.71 22.02
CA GLY A 40 10.32 8.56 23.30
C GLY A 40 9.08 7.65 23.25
N GLY A 41 8.63 7.23 24.42
CA GLY A 41 7.51 6.30 24.59
C GLY A 41 7.77 4.90 24.03
N LYS A 42 6.73 4.06 24.06
CA LYS A 42 6.78 2.71 23.45
C LYS A 42 6.83 2.81 21.93
N GLU A 43 6.23 3.84 21.37
CA GLU A 43 6.21 4.13 19.94
C GLU A 43 7.61 4.36 19.38
N GLY A 44 8.48 5.08 20.10
CA GLY A 44 9.85 5.32 19.64
C GLY A 44 10.74 4.09 19.68
N LEU A 45 10.42 3.10 20.53
CA LEU A 45 11.16 1.83 20.55
C LEU A 45 11.07 1.09 19.21
N PHE A 46 9.96 1.24 18.47
CA PHE A 46 9.77 0.61 17.17
C PHE A 46 10.75 1.11 16.10
N GLU A 47 11.32 2.30 16.26
CA GLU A 47 12.35 2.83 15.35
C GLU A 47 13.73 2.17 15.55
N PHE A 48 13.95 1.53 16.71
CA PHE A 48 15.22 0.90 17.08
C PHE A 48 15.18 -0.63 17.06
N VAL A 49 14.03 -1.22 16.77
CA VAL A 49 13.87 -2.68 16.67
C VAL A 49 13.47 -3.09 15.26
N ARG A 50 13.61 -4.38 14.99
CA ARG A 50 13.17 -5.01 13.75
C ARG A 50 12.55 -6.36 14.07
N PRO A 51 11.66 -6.88 13.21
CA PRO A 51 11.16 -8.24 13.36
C PRO A 51 12.33 -9.24 13.42
N THR A 52 12.20 -10.26 14.26
CA THR A 52 13.25 -11.28 14.45
C THR A 52 13.57 -12.07 13.19
N TRP A 53 12.58 -12.22 12.30
CA TRP A 53 12.73 -12.88 11.01
C TRP A 53 13.42 -12.00 9.96
N ALA A 54 13.44 -10.68 10.14
CA ALA A 54 13.96 -9.75 9.14
C ALA A 54 15.49 -9.83 9.08
N VAL A 55 16.04 -9.93 7.88
CA VAL A 55 17.49 -9.86 7.65
C VAL A 55 17.97 -8.42 7.89
N ARG A 56 19.17 -8.25 8.45
CA ARG A 56 19.69 -6.91 8.73
C ARG A 56 20.07 -6.29 7.39
N ALA A 57 19.38 -5.24 6.99
CA ALA A 57 19.80 -4.45 5.84
C ALA A 57 21.24 -4.00 6.06
N LYS A 58 22.09 -4.25 5.06
CA LYS A 58 23.48 -3.78 5.10
C LYS A 58 23.44 -2.27 4.83
N PRO A 59 23.97 -1.41 5.72
CA PRO A 59 24.01 0.02 5.47
C PRO A 59 24.81 0.28 4.20
N MET A 60 24.17 0.94 3.23
CA MET A 60 24.72 1.12 1.90
C MET A 60 25.62 2.34 1.85
N LEU A 61 26.92 2.15 2.03
CA LEU A 61 27.91 3.24 2.12
C LEU A 61 28.38 3.78 0.76
N GLN A 62 28.10 3.10 -0.35
CA GLN A 62 28.49 3.53 -1.70
C GLN A 62 27.39 3.15 -2.70
N ALA A 63 26.77 4.16 -3.32
CA ALA A 63 25.82 3.96 -4.40
C ALA A 63 26.60 3.66 -5.68
N GLU A 64 26.71 2.39 -6.06
CA GLU A 64 27.12 2.04 -7.42
C GLU A 64 25.93 2.27 -8.36
N GLY A 65 26.05 3.26 -9.25
CA GLY A 65 25.06 3.56 -10.31
C GLY A 65 24.42 4.95 -10.22
N ASN A 66 23.96 5.47 -11.37
CA ASN A 66 23.23 6.74 -11.42
C ASN A 66 21.72 6.49 -11.21
N LEU A 67 21.26 6.61 -9.96
CA LEU A 67 19.86 6.45 -9.56
C LEU A 67 18.92 7.44 -10.27
N GLU A 68 19.41 8.59 -10.76
CA GLU A 68 18.58 9.53 -11.52
C GLU A 68 18.02 8.91 -12.81
N LYS A 69 18.69 7.88 -13.35
CA LYS A 69 18.28 7.17 -14.57
C LYS A 69 17.28 6.04 -14.30
N PHE A 70 17.07 5.63 -13.06
CA PHE A 70 16.14 4.55 -12.72
C PHE A 70 14.72 4.87 -13.24
N GLY A 71 14.12 3.92 -13.98
CA GLY A 71 12.79 4.10 -14.57
C GLY A 71 12.66 5.25 -15.59
N SER A 72 13.77 5.84 -16.06
CA SER A 72 13.75 6.95 -17.03
C SER A 72 13.68 6.47 -18.48
N SER A 73 14.20 5.27 -18.75
CA SER A 73 14.17 4.58 -20.04
C SER A 73 13.49 3.24 -19.84
N PHE A 74 12.60 2.90 -20.75
CA PHE A 74 11.90 1.62 -20.77
C PHE A 74 11.71 1.18 -22.20
N ASP A 75 11.70 -0.13 -22.42
CA ASP A 75 11.39 -0.66 -23.73
C ASP A 75 9.93 -0.36 -24.03
N LYS A 76 9.72 0.28 -25.19
CA LYS A 76 8.36 0.47 -25.69
C LYS A 76 7.70 -0.91 -25.77
N PRO A 77 6.43 -1.02 -25.36
CA PRO A 77 5.73 -2.29 -25.46
C PRO A 77 5.86 -2.80 -26.90
N PRO A 78 6.20 -4.09 -27.09
CA PRO A 78 6.40 -4.63 -28.42
C PRO A 78 5.12 -4.40 -29.22
N ILE A 79 5.23 -3.62 -30.31
CA ILE A 79 4.16 -3.50 -31.29
C ILE A 79 4.02 -4.89 -31.90
N PRO A 80 2.81 -5.50 -31.95
CA PRO A 80 2.61 -6.71 -32.72
C PRO A 80 2.78 -6.38 -34.22
N THR A 81 4.02 -6.27 -34.69
CA THR A 81 4.33 -6.05 -36.10
C THR A 81 4.17 -7.37 -36.84
N GLY A 82 2.94 -7.63 -37.30
CA GLY A 82 2.63 -8.75 -38.18
C GLY A 82 1.22 -8.62 -38.73
N LYS A 83 1.09 -8.50 -40.06
CA LYS A 83 -0.16 -8.63 -40.82
C LYS A 83 -1.02 -9.77 -40.26
N ASN A 84 -2.08 -9.52 -39.48
CA ASN A 84 -3.02 -10.56 -38.97
C ASN A 84 -2.40 -11.96 -38.89
N GLN A 85 -1.19 -12.05 -38.34
CA GLN A 85 -0.61 -13.33 -38.01
C GLN A 85 -1.27 -13.53 -36.67
N GLU A 86 -2.25 -14.42 -36.65
CA GLU A 86 -2.65 -15.07 -35.42
C GLU A 86 -1.36 -15.48 -34.73
N VAL A 87 -0.89 -14.65 -33.80
CA VAL A 87 0.14 -15.05 -32.85
C VAL A 87 -0.47 -16.28 -32.24
N SER A 88 0.14 -17.45 -32.41
CA SER A 88 -0.43 -18.71 -31.96
C SER A 88 -0.86 -18.54 -30.50
N GLY A 89 -2.16 -18.57 -30.24
CA GLY A 89 -2.73 -18.29 -28.90
C GLY A 89 -3.31 -16.89 -28.68
N THR A 90 -3.52 -16.06 -29.71
CA THR A 90 -4.35 -14.85 -29.57
C THR A 90 -5.77 -15.25 -29.19
N PRO A 91 -6.33 -14.78 -28.05
CA PRO A 91 -7.67 -15.17 -27.64
C PRO A 91 -8.70 -14.69 -28.67
N SER A 92 -9.66 -15.56 -29.01
CA SER A 92 -10.73 -15.26 -29.99
C SER A 92 -11.65 -14.12 -29.59
N VAL A 93 -11.57 -13.68 -28.33
CA VAL A 93 -12.32 -12.56 -27.74
C VAL A 93 -11.31 -11.55 -27.21
N ASP A 94 -11.61 -10.26 -27.35
CA ASP A 94 -10.81 -9.17 -26.79
C ASP A 94 -10.67 -9.34 -25.26
N ARG A 95 -9.44 -9.61 -24.82
CA ARG A 95 -9.05 -9.72 -23.40
C ARG A 95 -8.13 -8.57 -23.00
N SER A 96 -8.45 -7.36 -23.45
CA SER A 96 -7.74 -6.15 -23.06
C SER A 96 -8.31 -5.58 -21.76
N TYR A 97 -7.52 -5.65 -20.70
CA TYR A 97 -7.85 -5.05 -19.41
C TYR A 97 -7.65 -3.53 -19.42
N LYS A 98 -8.20 -2.88 -18.41
CA LYS A 98 -8.12 -1.43 -18.19
C LYS A 98 -7.40 -1.13 -16.85
N LEU A 99 -7.11 0.14 -16.61
CA LEU A 99 -6.67 0.60 -15.29
C LEU A 99 -7.90 0.76 -14.39
N TYR A 100 -7.73 0.74 -13.07
CA TYR A 100 -8.82 1.00 -12.12
C TYR A 100 -8.50 2.25 -11.32
N ILE A 101 -9.14 3.37 -11.66
CA ILE A 101 -8.86 4.68 -11.03
C ILE A 101 -10.18 5.30 -10.62
N GLY A 102 -10.31 5.70 -9.35
CA GLY A 102 -11.51 6.36 -8.86
C GLY A 102 -12.77 5.51 -8.84
N GLY A 103 -12.63 4.19 -8.72
CA GLY A 103 -13.76 3.27 -8.71
C GLY A 103 -14.32 2.95 -10.09
N VAL A 104 -13.60 3.31 -11.16
CA VAL A 104 -14.00 3.02 -12.54
C VAL A 104 -12.83 2.48 -13.36
N GLN A 105 -13.16 1.68 -14.36
CA GLN A 105 -12.18 1.18 -15.31
C GLN A 105 -11.88 2.22 -16.39
N CYS A 106 -10.63 2.67 -16.49
CA CYS A 106 -10.19 3.69 -17.44
C CYS A 106 -9.09 3.19 -18.38
N ARG A 107 -9.07 3.70 -19.61
CA ARG A 107 -7.98 3.42 -20.57
C ARG A 107 -6.70 4.11 -20.12
N PRO A 108 -5.52 3.55 -20.41
CA PRO A 108 -4.26 4.24 -20.17
C PRO A 108 -4.18 5.48 -21.04
N ASP A 109 -3.64 6.57 -20.50
CA ASP A 109 -3.45 7.81 -21.24
C ASP A 109 -2.54 7.63 -22.46
N SER A 110 -1.57 6.72 -22.35
CA SER A 110 -0.64 6.36 -23.43
C SER A 110 -1.33 5.68 -24.62
N GLY A 111 -2.49 5.06 -24.40
CA GLY A 111 -3.17 4.20 -25.37
C GLY A 111 -2.47 2.85 -25.64
N TYR A 112 -1.32 2.59 -25.03
CA TYR A 112 -0.57 1.36 -25.23
C TYR A 112 -1.05 0.24 -24.29
N SER A 113 -0.80 -0.99 -24.73
CA SER A 113 -1.04 -2.20 -23.95
C SER A 113 0.14 -3.16 -24.06
N ARG A 114 0.40 -3.90 -23.00
CA ARG A 114 1.45 -4.92 -22.91
C ARG A 114 0.84 -6.33 -22.95
N PRO A 115 1.40 -7.27 -23.71
CA PRO A 115 0.97 -8.66 -23.66
C PRO A 115 1.40 -9.29 -22.34
N VAL A 116 0.48 -10.01 -21.70
CA VAL A 116 0.78 -10.92 -20.60
C VAL A 116 0.91 -12.31 -21.18
N VAL A 117 2.06 -12.94 -20.94
CA VAL A 117 2.35 -14.28 -21.45
C VAL A 117 2.25 -15.30 -20.33
N SER A 118 1.81 -16.53 -20.64
CA SER A 118 1.91 -17.64 -19.70
C SER A 118 3.37 -18.03 -19.52
N ALA A 119 3.76 -18.30 -18.27
CA ALA A 119 5.10 -18.80 -17.96
C ALA A 119 5.35 -20.23 -18.49
N SER A 120 4.32 -20.97 -18.88
CA SER A 120 4.43 -22.39 -19.29
C SER A 120 4.75 -22.56 -20.78
N ASP A 121 3.98 -21.91 -21.65
CA ASP A 121 4.01 -22.10 -23.11
C ASP A 121 4.33 -20.81 -23.88
N GLY A 122 4.45 -19.68 -23.18
CA GLY A 122 4.67 -18.36 -23.79
C GLY A 122 3.47 -17.81 -24.56
N SER A 123 2.30 -18.47 -24.47
CA SER A 123 1.07 -18.00 -25.11
C SER A 123 0.60 -16.68 -24.50
N VAL A 124 -0.01 -15.82 -25.34
CA VAL A 124 -0.55 -14.53 -24.88
C VAL A 124 -1.89 -14.79 -24.19
N LEU A 125 -1.96 -14.56 -22.88
CA LEU A 125 -3.16 -14.76 -22.08
C LEU A 125 -4.15 -13.60 -22.20
N ALA A 126 -3.63 -12.38 -22.16
CA ALA A 126 -4.39 -11.13 -22.15
C ALA A 126 -3.49 -9.93 -22.46
N TYR A 127 -4.09 -8.76 -22.67
CA TYR A 127 -3.38 -7.49 -22.77
C TYR A 127 -3.68 -6.62 -21.56
N ILE A 128 -2.65 -6.03 -20.96
CA ILE A 128 -2.77 -5.10 -19.84
C ILE A 128 -2.48 -3.68 -20.31
N PRO A 129 -3.10 -2.66 -19.70
CA PRO A 129 -2.81 -1.27 -20.04
C PRO A 129 -1.37 -0.91 -19.61
N ASP A 130 -0.69 -0.11 -20.43
CA ASP A 130 0.63 0.43 -20.10
C ASP A 130 0.48 1.86 -19.54
N GLY A 131 0.25 1.93 -18.23
CA GLY A 131 0.04 3.18 -17.51
C GLY A 131 1.33 4.00 -17.43
N GLY A 132 1.18 5.32 -17.49
CA GLY A 132 2.31 6.26 -17.44
C GLY A 132 2.19 7.31 -16.34
N ARG A 133 3.00 8.38 -16.48
CA ARG A 133 3.01 9.51 -15.53
C ARG A 133 1.64 10.15 -15.32
N LYS A 134 0.82 10.27 -16.38
CA LYS A 134 -0.50 10.90 -16.30
C LYS A 134 -1.50 10.01 -15.58
N ASP A 135 -1.43 8.70 -15.76
CA ASP A 135 -2.29 7.75 -15.04
C ASP A 135 -1.97 7.74 -13.55
N ILE A 136 -0.67 7.76 -13.17
CA ILE A 136 -0.26 7.92 -11.77
C ILE A 136 -0.79 9.23 -11.18
N ARG A 137 -0.70 10.36 -11.90
CA ARG A 137 -1.26 11.63 -11.44
C ARG A 137 -2.76 11.53 -11.19
N ASN A 138 -3.51 10.97 -12.14
CA ASN A 138 -4.96 10.79 -12.03
C ASN A 138 -5.32 9.88 -10.84
N ALA A 139 -4.56 8.81 -10.62
CA ALA A 139 -4.72 7.91 -9.48
C ALA A 139 -4.46 8.61 -8.14
N VAL A 140 -3.39 9.40 -8.04
CA VAL A 140 -3.07 10.17 -6.83
C VAL A 140 -4.10 11.28 -6.57
N GLU A 141 -4.59 11.95 -7.61
CA GLU A 141 -5.69 12.92 -7.47
C GLU A 141 -6.98 12.27 -6.97
N SER A 142 -7.30 11.07 -7.49
CA SER A 142 -8.46 10.31 -7.04
C SER A 142 -8.32 9.84 -5.59
N ALA A 143 -7.15 9.31 -5.22
CA ALA A 143 -6.83 8.92 -3.85
C ALA A 143 -6.97 10.09 -2.88
N ASN A 144 -6.40 11.26 -3.21
CA ASN A 144 -6.52 12.46 -2.39
C ASN A 144 -7.98 12.94 -2.24
N LYS A 145 -8.80 12.87 -3.30
CA LYS A 145 -10.23 13.21 -3.23
C LYS A 145 -10.99 12.27 -2.30
N ALA A 146 -10.70 10.96 -2.36
CA ALA A 146 -11.34 9.95 -1.53
C ALA A 146 -10.88 9.98 -0.06
N LEU A 147 -9.65 10.44 0.20
CA LEU A 147 -8.98 10.36 1.49
C LEU A 147 -9.81 10.93 2.63
N SER A 148 -10.26 12.18 2.50
CA SER A 148 -11.02 12.85 3.58
C SER A 148 -12.34 12.15 3.91
N GLY A 149 -13.02 11.58 2.91
CA GLY A 149 -14.25 10.81 3.10
C GLY A 149 -13.98 9.46 3.76
N TRP A 150 -12.90 8.77 3.35
CA TRP A 150 -12.50 7.48 3.90
C TRP A 150 -12.02 7.57 5.35
N GLN A 151 -11.23 8.60 5.68
CA GLN A 151 -10.74 8.85 7.04
C GLN A 151 -11.88 9.16 8.03
N LYS A 152 -12.94 9.85 7.57
CA LYS A 152 -14.12 10.17 8.38
C LYS A 152 -15.03 8.97 8.65
N LYS A 153 -14.97 7.91 7.83
CA LYS A 153 -15.75 6.70 8.11
C LYS A 153 -15.24 6.06 9.39
N GLY A 154 -16.17 5.70 10.29
CA GLY A 154 -15.83 5.01 11.53
C GLY A 154 -15.11 3.67 11.27
N PRO A 155 -14.24 3.21 12.21
CA PRO A 155 -13.54 1.94 12.08
C PRO A 155 -14.45 0.74 11.77
N HIS A 156 -15.63 0.69 12.38
CA HIS A 156 -16.63 -0.34 12.13
C HIS A 156 -17.11 -0.37 10.67
N VAL A 157 -17.36 0.80 10.07
CA VAL A 157 -17.79 0.90 8.66
C VAL A 157 -16.68 0.42 7.72
N ARG A 158 -15.42 0.76 8.02
CA ARG A 158 -14.28 0.24 7.25
C ARG A 158 -14.17 -1.27 7.38
N ALA A 159 -14.35 -1.82 8.60
CA ALA A 159 -14.36 -3.26 8.84
C ALA A 159 -15.43 -3.96 7.98
N GLN A 160 -16.67 -3.45 7.96
CA GLN A 160 -17.76 -4.02 7.13
C GLN A 160 -17.39 -4.09 5.64
N ILE A 161 -16.79 -3.03 5.10
CA ILE A 161 -16.34 -3.03 3.69
C ILE A 161 -15.25 -4.08 3.45
N LEU A 162 -14.31 -4.26 4.38
CA LEU A 162 -13.30 -5.32 4.26
C LEU A 162 -13.89 -6.72 4.41
N TYR A 163 -14.94 -6.89 5.23
CA TYR A 163 -15.71 -8.14 5.30
C TYR A 163 -16.41 -8.44 3.96
N TYR A 164 -17.07 -7.46 3.35
CA TYR A 164 -17.68 -7.63 2.02
C TYR A 164 -16.65 -7.96 0.93
N LEU A 165 -15.45 -7.35 0.99
CA LEU A 165 -14.35 -7.71 0.11
C LEU A 165 -13.94 -9.17 0.27
N ALA A 166 -13.87 -9.66 1.50
CA ALA A 166 -13.51 -11.06 1.78
C ALA A 166 -14.59 -12.03 1.27
N GLU A 167 -15.86 -11.76 1.56
CA GLU A 167 -17.00 -12.58 1.15
C GLU A 167 -17.15 -12.61 -0.39
N ASN A 168 -16.99 -11.48 -1.06
CA ASN A 168 -17.06 -11.40 -2.52
C ASN A 168 -15.86 -12.07 -3.20
N LEU A 169 -14.68 -12.03 -2.58
CA LEU A 169 -13.53 -12.79 -3.06
C LEU A 169 -13.75 -14.30 -2.86
N GLU A 170 -14.28 -14.72 -1.71
CA GLU A 170 -14.59 -16.11 -1.37
C GLU A 170 -15.56 -16.74 -2.37
N GLN A 171 -16.59 -16.01 -2.79
CA GLN A 171 -17.54 -16.48 -3.82
C GLN A 171 -16.89 -16.74 -5.19
N ARG A 172 -15.72 -16.15 -5.46
CA ARG A 172 -15.03 -16.23 -6.76
C ARG A 172 -13.72 -17.00 -6.70
N VAL A 173 -13.50 -17.76 -5.64
CA VAL A 173 -12.25 -18.48 -5.39
C VAL A 173 -11.81 -19.37 -6.57
N ASP A 174 -12.75 -20.08 -7.17
CA ASP A 174 -12.54 -20.92 -8.34
C ASP A 174 -12.01 -20.16 -9.57
N GLU A 175 -12.41 -18.90 -9.73
CA GLU A 175 -11.98 -18.04 -10.84
C GLU A 175 -10.55 -17.55 -10.61
N PHE A 176 -10.27 -17.05 -9.41
CA PHE A 176 -8.95 -16.55 -9.03
C PHE A 176 -7.90 -17.67 -9.02
N SER A 177 -8.24 -18.86 -8.52
CA SER A 177 -7.30 -19.99 -8.48
C SER A 177 -6.93 -20.47 -9.87
N ARG A 178 -7.87 -20.47 -10.82
CA ARG A 178 -7.60 -20.77 -12.24
C ARG A 178 -6.71 -19.71 -12.87
N ALA A 179 -7.01 -18.43 -12.66
CA ALA A 179 -6.20 -17.33 -13.21
C ALA A 179 -4.75 -17.39 -12.72
N LEU A 180 -4.55 -17.61 -11.42
CA LEU A 180 -3.23 -17.80 -10.81
C LEU A 180 -2.49 -19.03 -11.36
N SER A 181 -3.17 -20.17 -11.48
CA SER A 181 -2.57 -21.41 -11.98
C SER A 181 -2.09 -21.26 -13.44
N ILE A 182 -2.89 -20.61 -14.29
CA ILE A 182 -2.56 -20.40 -15.71
C ILE A 182 -1.39 -19.41 -15.88
N GLN A 183 -1.38 -18.32 -15.09
CA GLN A 183 -0.40 -17.25 -15.27
C GLN A 183 0.96 -17.60 -14.63
N SER A 184 0.94 -18.07 -13.39
CA SER A 184 2.15 -18.36 -12.61
C SER A 184 2.69 -19.79 -12.84
N SER A 185 2.04 -20.58 -13.71
CA SER A 185 2.36 -22.00 -13.94
C SER A 185 2.42 -22.84 -12.66
N MET A 186 1.61 -22.50 -11.66
CA MET A 186 1.59 -23.18 -10.37
C MET A 186 0.47 -24.22 -10.29
N PRO A 187 0.63 -25.29 -9.48
CA PRO A 187 -0.41 -26.30 -9.30
C PRO A 187 -1.71 -25.68 -8.79
N LYS A 188 -2.85 -26.18 -9.26
CA LYS A 188 -4.18 -25.68 -8.86
C LYS A 188 -4.38 -25.68 -7.33
N GLU A 189 -3.86 -26.69 -6.64
CA GLU A 189 -3.94 -26.77 -5.17
C GLU A 189 -3.16 -25.64 -4.48
N GLU A 190 -2.01 -25.25 -5.02
CA GLU A 190 -1.22 -24.15 -4.46
C GLU A 190 -1.86 -22.79 -4.77
N ALA A 191 -2.39 -22.62 -5.99
CA ALA A 191 -3.15 -21.43 -6.36
C ALA A 191 -4.39 -21.27 -5.47
N GLN A 192 -5.10 -22.36 -5.21
CA GLN A 192 -6.24 -22.39 -4.30
C GLN A 192 -5.85 -21.94 -2.88
N LYS A 193 -4.76 -22.48 -2.33
CA LYS A 193 -4.23 -22.07 -1.02
C LYS A 193 -3.88 -20.58 -0.96
N GLU A 194 -3.34 -20.01 -2.04
CA GLU A 194 -3.05 -18.57 -2.11
C GLU A 194 -4.33 -17.72 -2.03
N VAL A 195 -5.39 -18.11 -2.74
CA VAL A 195 -6.68 -17.40 -2.70
C VAL A 195 -7.32 -17.54 -1.32
N ASP A 196 -7.37 -18.74 -0.76
CA ASP A 196 -7.95 -19.01 0.57
C ASP A 196 -7.24 -18.17 1.65
N LEU A 197 -5.91 -18.09 1.57
CA LEU A 197 -5.14 -17.26 2.49
C LEU A 197 -5.34 -15.76 2.25
N SER A 198 -5.63 -15.34 1.03
CA SER A 198 -5.97 -13.95 0.69
C SER A 198 -7.31 -13.54 1.28
N VAL A 199 -8.32 -14.43 1.21
CA VAL A 199 -9.62 -14.26 1.88
C VAL A 199 -9.43 -14.14 3.39
N ALA A 200 -8.66 -15.06 3.99
CA ALA A 200 -8.34 -15.02 5.42
C ALA A 200 -7.61 -13.72 5.81
N ARG A 201 -6.75 -13.18 4.94
CA ARG A 201 -6.05 -11.91 5.17
C ARG A 201 -7.00 -10.72 5.20
N LEU A 202 -8.00 -10.68 4.33
CA LEU A 202 -9.03 -9.64 4.35
C LEU A 202 -9.83 -9.70 5.65
N PHE A 203 -10.25 -10.90 6.08
CA PHE A 203 -10.92 -11.08 7.38
C PHE A 203 -10.04 -10.62 8.56
N HIS A 204 -8.75 -10.93 8.52
CA HIS A 204 -7.79 -10.49 9.53
C HIS A 204 -7.71 -8.96 9.61
N TRP A 205 -7.55 -8.27 8.47
CA TRP A 205 -7.49 -6.81 8.45
C TRP A 205 -8.82 -6.16 8.80
N ALA A 206 -9.95 -6.74 8.37
CA ALA A 206 -11.29 -6.31 8.77
C ALA A 206 -11.42 -6.33 10.30
N ALA A 207 -10.95 -7.40 10.95
CA ALA A 207 -11.00 -7.55 12.39
C ALA A 207 -10.14 -6.51 13.14
N LEU A 208 -9.04 -6.02 12.54
CA LEU A 208 -8.12 -5.06 13.16
C LEU A 208 -8.48 -3.59 12.93
N CYS A 209 -9.45 -3.29 12.05
CA CYS A 209 -9.91 -1.93 11.77
C CYS A 209 -10.22 -1.12 13.03
N ASP A 210 -10.91 -1.73 14.00
CA ASP A 210 -11.37 -1.12 15.26
C ASP A 210 -10.57 -1.57 16.50
N LYS A 211 -9.60 -2.47 16.36
CA LYS A 211 -8.82 -3.04 17.47
C LYS A 211 -7.38 -2.53 17.57
N PHE A 212 -6.90 -1.78 16.58
CA PHE A 212 -5.60 -1.12 16.63
C PHE A 212 -5.75 0.36 17.04
N GLY A 213 -5.95 0.57 18.36
CA GLY A 213 -6.26 1.86 18.96
C GLY A 213 -5.03 2.67 19.41
N GLY A 214 -5.32 3.87 19.92
CA GLY A 214 -4.33 4.67 20.65
C GLY A 214 -4.15 4.20 22.10
N THR A 215 -3.14 4.74 22.78
CA THR A 215 -2.85 4.43 24.19
C THR A 215 -2.83 5.69 25.05
N ILE A 216 -3.24 5.59 26.31
CA ILE A 216 -2.96 6.62 27.31
C ILE A 216 -1.53 6.41 27.80
N GLN A 217 -0.75 7.48 27.81
CA GLN A 217 0.63 7.51 28.29
C GLN A 217 0.65 8.10 29.69
N GLU A 218 1.28 7.36 30.60
CA GLU A 218 1.51 7.80 31.97
C GLU A 218 2.71 8.76 31.97
N THR A 219 2.45 10.04 32.22
CA THR A 219 3.48 11.07 32.35
C THR A 219 3.35 11.72 33.74
N PRO A 220 4.44 12.16 34.37
CA PRO A 220 4.41 12.81 35.69
C PRO A 220 3.92 14.27 35.62
N ILE A 221 3.58 14.76 34.43
CA ILE A 221 3.11 16.12 34.19
C ILE A 221 1.58 16.13 34.32
N HIS A 222 1.04 17.18 34.93
CA HIS A 222 -0.39 17.35 35.15
C HIS A 222 -1.21 17.12 33.87
N GLY A 223 -2.13 16.16 33.91
CA GLY A 223 -3.04 15.81 32.83
C GLY A 223 -2.84 14.40 32.28
N PHE A 224 -3.28 14.18 31.05
CA PHE A 224 -3.14 12.90 30.35
C PHE A 224 -2.56 13.13 28.95
N THR A 225 -1.67 12.22 28.54
CA THR A 225 -1.14 12.22 27.18
C THR A 225 -1.76 11.08 26.39
N LEU A 226 -2.46 11.40 25.32
CA LEU A 226 -3.09 10.42 24.44
C LEU A 226 -2.23 10.21 23.21
N CYS A 227 -1.72 8.99 23.01
CA CYS A 227 -1.11 8.58 21.76
C CYS A 227 -2.18 8.09 20.80
N CYS A 228 -2.60 8.94 19.86
CA CYS A 228 -3.57 8.61 18.83
C CYS A 228 -2.88 7.98 17.60
N ARG A 229 -3.52 6.98 16.97
CA ARG A 229 -3.06 6.38 15.71
C ARG A 229 -3.83 6.96 14.55
N GLU A 230 -3.20 7.82 13.77
CA GLU A 230 -3.78 8.44 12.58
C GLU A 230 -3.34 7.71 11.30
N PRO A 231 -4.17 7.70 10.24
CA PRO A 231 -3.73 7.31 8.91
C PRO A 231 -2.57 8.20 8.44
N VAL A 232 -1.70 7.63 7.62
CA VAL A 232 -0.60 8.35 6.96
C VAL A 232 -1.12 9.25 5.85
N GLY A 233 -2.10 8.78 5.07
CA GLY A 233 -2.65 9.53 3.94
C GLY A 233 -2.78 8.67 2.68
N VAL A 234 -2.24 9.18 1.57
CA VAL A 234 -2.07 8.45 0.31
C VAL A 234 -0.78 7.64 0.35
N ILE A 235 -0.91 6.34 0.14
CA ILE A 235 0.20 5.39 0.11
C ILE A 235 0.36 4.84 -1.31
N GLY A 236 1.54 5.03 -1.92
CA GLY A 236 1.93 4.34 -3.14
C GLY A 236 2.48 2.95 -2.80
N ILE A 237 1.96 1.88 -3.38
CA ILE A 237 2.36 0.51 -3.06
C ILE A 237 2.78 -0.20 -4.35
N ILE A 238 4.04 -0.59 -4.41
CA ILE A 238 4.60 -1.42 -5.48
C ILE A 238 4.66 -2.84 -4.96
N CYS A 239 3.81 -3.71 -5.51
CA CYS A 239 3.67 -5.09 -5.09
C CYS A 239 4.80 -5.97 -5.64
N PRO A 240 5.21 -7.01 -4.90
CA PRO A 240 6.19 -7.96 -5.39
C PRO A 240 5.62 -8.87 -6.48
N ASP A 241 6.52 -9.61 -7.14
CA ASP A 241 6.11 -10.66 -8.08
C ASP A 241 5.71 -11.97 -7.39
N GLU A 242 6.14 -12.18 -6.14
CA GLU A 242 5.78 -13.38 -5.39
C GLU A 242 4.35 -13.30 -4.83
N LYS A 243 3.63 -14.42 -4.91
CA LYS A 243 2.25 -14.57 -4.39
C LYS A 243 1.38 -13.37 -4.77
N PRO A 244 1.19 -13.11 -6.08
CA PRO A 244 0.72 -11.83 -6.62
C PRO A 244 -0.66 -11.40 -6.10
N LEU A 245 -1.54 -12.34 -5.74
CA LEU A 245 -2.83 -12.00 -5.14
C LEU A 245 -2.68 -11.74 -3.64
N LEU A 246 -1.98 -12.64 -2.95
CA LEU A 246 -1.87 -12.59 -1.49
C LEU A 246 -1.05 -11.39 -1.01
N SER A 247 0.07 -11.09 -1.67
CA SER A 247 0.91 -9.94 -1.33
C SER A 247 0.16 -8.63 -1.59
N PHE A 248 -0.55 -8.53 -2.72
CA PHE A 248 -1.41 -7.40 -3.05
C PHE A 248 -2.47 -7.16 -1.96
N ILE A 249 -3.23 -8.19 -1.60
CA ILE A 249 -4.28 -8.11 -0.58
C ILE A 249 -3.70 -7.81 0.81
N SER A 250 -2.55 -8.40 1.16
CA SER A 250 -1.90 -8.16 2.44
C SER A 250 -1.51 -6.70 2.62
N LEU A 251 -0.93 -6.09 1.59
CA LEU A 251 -0.52 -4.68 1.60
C LEU A 251 -1.73 -3.74 1.51
N MET A 252 -2.64 -3.99 0.56
CA MET A 252 -3.84 -3.18 0.37
C MET A 252 -4.69 -3.16 1.65
N GLY A 253 -5.02 -4.33 2.19
CA GLY A 253 -5.90 -4.50 3.33
C GLY A 253 -5.43 -3.75 4.57
N ALA A 254 -4.13 -3.84 4.89
CA ALA A 254 -3.55 -3.13 6.02
C ALA A 254 -3.64 -1.60 5.87
N ALA A 255 -3.34 -1.09 4.67
CA ALA A 255 -3.40 0.34 4.38
C ALA A 255 -4.85 0.87 4.53
N ILE A 256 -5.81 0.24 3.87
CA ILE A 256 -7.21 0.73 3.86
C ILE A 256 -7.92 0.52 5.20
N ALA A 257 -7.57 -0.53 5.96
CA ALA A 257 -8.12 -0.78 7.31
C ALA A 257 -7.90 0.42 8.24
N ARG A 258 -6.75 1.10 8.08
CA ARG A 258 -6.36 2.27 8.89
C ARG A 258 -6.79 3.61 8.32
N GLY A 259 -7.60 3.63 7.26
CA GLY A 259 -8.14 4.86 6.69
C GLY A 259 -7.23 5.53 5.67
N ASN A 260 -6.22 4.82 5.15
CA ASN A 260 -5.41 5.30 4.04
C ASN A 260 -6.10 5.01 2.71
N THR A 261 -5.72 5.77 1.69
CA THR A 261 -6.06 5.49 0.28
C THR A 261 -4.80 5.05 -0.45
N THR A 262 -4.93 4.12 -1.40
CA THR A 262 -3.77 3.51 -2.05
C THR A 262 -3.72 3.75 -3.56
N VAL A 263 -2.49 3.85 -4.06
CA VAL A 263 -2.18 3.69 -5.48
C VAL A 263 -1.28 2.47 -5.62
N MET A 264 -1.86 1.38 -6.10
CA MET A 264 -1.26 0.06 -6.20
C MET A 264 -0.68 -0.16 -7.59
N VAL A 265 0.58 -0.59 -7.66
CA VAL A 265 1.20 -1.14 -8.86
C VAL A 265 1.32 -2.65 -8.62
N PRO A 266 0.55 -3.50 -9.32
CA PRO A 266 0.58 -4.94 -9.13
C PRO A 266 1.87 -5.55 -9.70
N SER A 267 2.05 -6.85 -9.52
CA SER A 267 3.17 -7.60 -10.10
C SER A 267 3.29 -7.36 -11.60
N GLY A 268 4.51 -7.07 -12.06
CA GLY A 268 4.80 -6.91 -13.49
C GLY A 268 4.71 -8.24 -14.25
N LYS A 269 5.02 -9.36 -13.58
CA LYS A 269 4.96 -10.71 -14.17
C LYS A 269 3.54 -11.27 -14.16
N ASN A 270 2.87 -11.15 -13.01
CA ASN A 270 1.58 -11.80 -12.75
C ASN A 270 0.45 -10.81 -12.39
N PRO A 271 0.07 -9.86 -13.28
CA PRO A 271 -0.92 -8.84 -12.93
C PRO A 271 -2.39 -9.30 -12.97
N LEU A 272 -2.75 -10.40 -13.63
CA LEU A 272 -4.16 -10.74 -13.89
C LEU A 272 -5.00 -10.94 -12.62
N PRO A 273 -4.49 -11.55 -11.53
CA PRO A 273 -5.22 -11.64 -10.27
C PRO A 273 -5.61 -10.26 -9.72
N ALA A 274 -4.71 -9.27 -9.81
CA ALA A 274 -5.01 -7.92 -9.35
C ALA A 274 -6.06 -7.22 -10.24
N LEU A 275 -6.10 -7.53 -11.53
CA LEU A 275 -7.09 -7.00 -12.47
C LEU A 275 -8.48 -7.63 -12.25
N ALA A 276 -8.53 -8.92 -11.95
CA ALA A 276 -9.77 -9.62 -11.63
C ALA A 276 -10.44 -9.08 -10.34
N LEU A 277 -9.64 -8.51 -9.42
CA LEU A 277 -10.14 -7.85 -8.22
C LEU A 277 -11.01 -6.62 -8.51
N TYR A 278 -10.95 -6.00 -9.69
CA TYR A 278 -11.72 -4.78 -9.97
C TYR A 278 -13.21 -4.97 -9.69
N GLN A 279 -13.77 -6.07 -10.18
CA GLN A 279 -15.15 -6.42 -9.94
C GLN A 279 -15.42 -6.69 -8.45
N VAL A 280 -14.48 -7.31 -7.73
CA VAL A 280 -14.61 -7.54 -6.28
C VAL A 280 -14.62 -6.21 -5.52
N LEU A 281 -13.79 -5.24 -5.92
CA LEU A 281 -13.76 -3.89 -5.34
C LEU A 281 -15.09 -3.16 -5.59
N GLU A 282 -15.62 -3.26 -6.80
CA GLU A 282 -16.89 -2.64 -7.20
C GLU A 282 -18.09 -3.26 -6.48
N THR A 283 -18.16 -4.59 -6.35
CA THR A 283 -19.27 -5.28 -5.69
C THR A 283 -19.25 -5.19 -4.16
N SER A 284 -18.15 -4.71 -3.58
CA SER A 284 -17.98 -4.59 -2.12
C SER A 284 -18.24 -3.18 -1.60
N ASP A 285 -18.85 -2.30 -2.41
CA ASP A 285 -19.18 -0.91 -2.06
C ASP A 285 -17.97 -0.08 -1.58
N LEU A 286 -16.77 -0.42 -2.07
CA LEU A 286 -15.58 0.36 -1.75
C LEU A 286 -15.69 1.75 -2.41
N PRO A 287 -15.57 2.86 -1.66
CA PRO A 287 -15.67 4.19 -2.26
C PRO A 287 -14.61 4.40 -3.34
N GLY A 288 -15.03 4.98 -4.47
CA GLY A 288 -14.14 5.27 -5.58
C GLY A 288 -12.93 6.10 -5.14
N GLY A 289 -11.73 5.62 -5.50
CA GLY A 289 -10.46 6.26 -5.17
C GLY A 289 -9.79 5.76 -3.89
N VAL A 290 -10.45 4.93 -3.06
CA VAL A 290 -9.80 4.33 -1.88
C VAL A 290 -8.70 3.36 -2.29
N VAL A 291 -8.94 2.55 -3.33
CA VAL A 291 -7.94 1.71 -3.99
C VAL A 291 -7.91 2.09 -5.46
N ASN A 292 -6.72 2.40 -5.96
CA ASN A 292 -6.47 2.68 -7.38
C ASN A 292 -5.38 1.71 -7.86
N ILE A 293 -5.55 1.09 -9.02
CA ILE A 293 -4.64 0.07 -9.55
C ILE A 293 -4.14 0.56 -10.91
N VAL A 294 -2.82 0.73 -11.01
CA VAL A 294 -2.14 1.16 -12.22
C VAL A 294 -1.13 0.10 -12.65
N CYS A 295 -1.34 -0.50 -13.81
CA CYS A 295 -0.44 -1.46 -14.43
C CYS A 295 0.45 -0.78 -15.47
N GLY A 296 1.60 -1.35 -15.78
CA GLY A 296 2.56 -0.83 -16.75
C GLY A 296 3.97 -1.28 -16.41
N GLU A 297 4.97 -0.59 -16.96
CA GLU A 297 6.37 -0.83 -16.59
C GLU A 297 6.65 -0.44 -15.14
N VAL A 298 7.05 -1.41 -14.30
CA VAL A 298 7.10 -1.26 -12.84
C VAL A 298 8.09 -0.20 -12.42
N ASP A 299 9.28 -0.15 -13.01
CA ASP A 299 10.32 0.82 -12.66
C ASP A 299 9.90 2.25 -13.03
N GLN A 300 9.23 2.42 -14.16
CA GLN A 300 8.69 3.71 -14.58
C GLN A 300 7.60 4.21 -13.62
N LEU A 301 6.65 3.32 -13.26
CA LEU A 301 5.59 3.65 -12.31
C LEU A 301 6.15 3.95 -10.92
N THR A 302 7.14 3.17 -10.48
CA THR A 302 7.88 3.38 -9.22
C THR A 302 8.52 4.77 -9.20
N ARG A 303 9.19 5.16 -10.30
CA ARG A 303 9.76 6.50 -10.45
C ARG A 303 8.70 7.59 -10.27
N HIS A 304 7.59 7.46 -10.98
CA HIS A 304 6.54 8.47 -10.96
C HIS A 304 5.81 8.56 -9.61
N LEU A 305 5.61 7.45 -8.91
CA LEU A 305 5.01 7.44 -7.57
C LEU A 305 5.95 8.02 -6.52
N THR A 306 7.23 7.63 -6.56
CA THR A 306 8.23 8.07 -5.58
C THR A 306 8.45 9.57 -5.64
N LEU A 307 8.52 10.16 -6.84
CA LEU A 307 8.75 11.60 -7.02
C LEU A 307 7.47 12.45 -6.86
N HIS A 308 6.33 11.83 -6.57
CA HIS A 308 5.06 12.56 -6.47
C HIS A 308 4.90 13.27 -5.12
N SER A 309 4.78 14.59 -5.12
CA SER A 309 4.72 15.39 -3.88
C SER A 309 3.47 15.13 -3.04
N ASN A 310 2.34 14.76 -3.65
CA ASN A 310 1.08 14.44 -2.96
C ASN A 310 0.96 12.97 -2.47
N VAL A 311 2.06 12.21 -2.45
CA VAL A 311 2.11 10.86 -1.86
C VAL A 311 2.85 10.96 -0.52
N GLN A 312 2.23 10.48 0.56
CA GLN A 312 2.76 10.61 1.92
C GLN A 312 3.64 9.43 2.34
N SER A 313 3.47 8.26 1.70
CA SER A 313 4.30 7.09 1.95
C SER A 313 4.42 6.21 0.72
N VAL A 314 5.58 5.60 0.52
CA VAL A 314 5.82 4.61 -0.54
C VAL A 314 6.26 3.29 0.06
N TRP A 315 5.51 2.24 -0.25
CA TRP A 315 5.84 0.87 0.07
C TRP A 315 6.35 0.19 -1.20
N TYR A 316 7.56 -0.37 -1.13
CA TYR A 316 8.20 -0.97 -2.30
C TYR A 316 8.72 -2.36 -1.97
N PHE A 317 8.20 -3.33 -2.72
CA PHE A 317 8.61 -4.73 -2.63
C PHE A 317 9.08 -5.17 -4.01
N GLY A 318 10.39 -5.19 -4.21
CA GLY A 318 10.96 -5.50 -5.50
C GLY A 318 12.47 -5.65 -5.42
N THR A 319 13.17 -5.14 -6.43
CA THR A 319 14.63 -5.22 -6.55
C THR A 319 15.37 -4.36 -5.52
N GLU A 320 16.63 -4.70 -5.26
CA GLU A 320 17.50 -3.86 -4.42
C GLU A 320 17.71 -2.47 -5.04
N GLU A 321 17.89 -2.39 -6.36
CA GLU A 321 18.06 -1.11 -7.07
C GLU A 321 16.83 -0.19 -6.94
N GLY A 322 15.62 -0.72 -7.11
CA GLY A 322 14.40 0.07 -6.92
C GLY A 322 14.19 0.48 -5.46
N SER A 323 14.60 -0.34 -4.50
CA SER A 323 14.58 0.04 -3.07
C SER A 323 15.47 1.27 -2.82
N ARG A 324 16.68 1.27 -3.37
CA ARG A 324 17.62 2.41 -3.29
C ARG A 324 17.04 3.66 -3.94
N PHE A 325 16.43 3.51 -5.12
CA PHE A 325 15.79 4.64 -5.80
C PHE A 325 14.63 5.22 -4.98
N VAL A 326 13.78 4.37 -4.38
CA VAL A 326 12.64 4.83 -3.56
C VAL A 326 13.11 5.65 -2.37
N GLU A 327 14.14 5.19 -1.66
CA GLU A 327 14.71 5.93 -0.53
C GLU A 327 15.37 7.25 -0.99
N TRP A 328 16.17 7.21 -2.05
CA TRP A 328 16.82 8.40 -2.62
C TRP A 328 15.81 9.44 -3.12
N GLY A 329 14.84 9.03 -3.93
CA GLY A 329 13.84 9.92 -4.51
C GLY A 329 12.81 10.43 -3.50
N SER A 330 12.66 9.77 -2.35
CA SER A 330 11.79 10.23 -1.26
C SER A 330 12.39 11.36 -0.43
N ALA A 331 13.71 11.59 -0.53
CA ALA A 331 14.41 12.65 0.21
C ALA A 331 13.92 14.06 -0.14
N GLU A 332 13.35 14.28 -1.34
CA GLU A 332 12.89 15.61 -1.80
C GLU A 332 11.74 16.17 -0.95
N ASN A 333 10.82 15.32 -0.46
CA ASN A 333 9.68 15.75 0.37
C ASN A 333 9.59 15.02 1.71
N LEU A 334 10.64 14.26 2.07
CA LEU A 334 10.74 13.47 3.29
C LEU A 334 9.54 12.53 3.53
N LYS A 335 8.93 12.01 2.47
CA LYS A 335 7.87 11.01 2.59
C LYS A 335 8.41 9.73 3.23
N ARG A 336 7.54 9.01 3.93
CA ARG A 336 7.91 7.74 4.56
C ARG A 336 8.17 6.68 3.49
N THR A 337 9.17 5.84 3.72
CA THR A 337 9.48 4.70 2.85
C THR A 337 9.39 3.40 3.65
N TRP A 338 8.95 2.34 2.99
CA TRP A 338 9.07 0.98 3.49
C TRP A 338 9.52 0.08 2.34
N VAL A 339 10.78 -0.34 2.38
CA VAL A 339 11.40 -1.10 1.29
C VAL A 339 11.90 -2.45 1.77
N ASN A 340 11.90 -3.45 0.89
CA ASN A 340 12.37 -4.79 1.21
C ASN A 340 13.86 -5.03 0.93
N ASN A 341 14.57 -4.06 0.33
CA ASN A 341 15.99 -4.17 -0.02
C ASN A 341 16.33 -5.39 -0.90
N GLY A 342 15.42 -5.79 -1.79
CA GLY A 342 15.61 -7.00 -2.60
C GLY A 342 15.41 -8.32 -1.86
N VAL A 343 15.10 -8.29 -0.56
CA VAL A 343 14.88 -9.49 0.25
C VAL A 343 13.41 -9.89 0.16
N THR A 344 13.16 -11.12 -0.26
CA THR A 344 11.81 -11.67 -0.34
C THR A 344 11.26 -12.01 1.04
N ARG A 345 9.94 -12.04 1.13
CA ARG A 345 9.16 -12.26 2.33
C ARG A 345 8.29 -13.50 2.14
N ASP A 346 8.13 -14.30 3.18
CA ASP A 346 7.16 -15.37 3.17
C ASP A 346 5.75 -14.83 3.44
N TRP A 347 5.03 -14.54 2.37
CA TRP A 347 3.65 -14.07 2.44
C TRP A 347 2.70 -15.09 3.05
N ASN A 348 3.02 -16.39 3.06
CA ASN A 348 2.17 -17.40 3.69
C ASN A 348 2.22 -17.32 5.22
N SER A 349 3.33 -16.85 5.78
CA SER A 349 3.49 -16.70 7.21
C SER A 349 2.61 -15.56 7.74
N ALA A 350 1.90 -15.80 8.84
CA ALA A 350 1.15 -14.75 9.55
C ALA A 350 2.08 -13.67 10.12
N THR A 351 3.29 -14.03 10.54
CA THR A 351 4.24 -13.08 11.15
C THR A 351 4.88 -12.15 10.13
N GLN A 352 5.07 -12.61 8.88
CA GLN A 352 5.65 -11.79 7.83
C GLN A 352 4.60 -11.17 6.89
N GLY A 353 3.48 -11.83 6.61
CA GLY A 353 2.44 -11.31 5.69
C GLY A 353 1.34 -10.49 6.36
N SER A 354 1.19 -10.57 7.68
CA SER A 354 0.19 -9.82 8.48
C SER A 354 0.73 -9.46 9.86
N GLY A 355 2.03 -9.21 9.93
CA GLY A 355 2.64 -8.72 11.16
C GLY A 355 2.09 -7.34 11.54
N GLU A 356 2.22 -6.99 12.81
CA GLU A 356 1.85 -5.66 13.32
C GLU A 356 2.58 -4.52 12.59
N GLU A 357 3.76 -4.80 12.01
CA GLU A 357 4.53 -3.87 11.20
C GLU A 357 3.72 -3.18 10.10
N PHE A 358 2.77 -3.88 9.46
CA PHE A 358 1.95 -3.30 8.42
C PHE A 358 1.10 -2.14 8.96
N LEU A 359 0.57 -2.29 10.18
CA LEU A 359 -0.22 -1.27 10.84
C LEU A 359 0.65 -0.12 11.34
N LEU A 360 1.89 -0.39 11.74
CA LEU A 360 2.89 0.65 12.07
C LEU A 360 3.26 1.48 10.84
N HIS A 361 3.42 0.85 9.66
CA HIS A 361 3.66 1.55 8.41
C HIS A 361 2.41 2.26 7.87
N ALA A 362 1.21 1.76 8.18
CA ALA A 362 -0.07 2.34 7.77
C ALA A 362 -0.60 3.43 8.73
N THR A 363 0.06 3.67 9.86
CA THR A 363 -0.36 4.70 10.82
C THR A 363 0.80 5.60 11.24
N GLN A 364 0.47 6.76 11.78
CA GLN A 364 1.38 7.67 12.44
C GLN A 364 0.85 7.99 13.84
N CYS A 365 1.74 8.16 14.81
CA CYS A 365 1.36 8.52 16.17
C CYS A 365 1.18 10.04 16.29
N LYS A 366 0.07 10.50 16.85
CA LYS A 366 -0.11 11.88 17.27
C LYS A 366 -0.32 11.90 18.78
N ASN A 367 0.58 12.55 19.50
CA ASN A 367 0.50 12.65 20.95
C ASN A 367 -0.23 13.94 21.32
N VAL A 368 -1.33 13.81 22.06
CA VAL A 368 -2.20 14.93 22.45
C VAL A 368 -2.14 15.07 23.96
N TRP A 369 -1.63 16.20 24.43
CA TRP A 369 -1.54 16.55 25.84
C TRP A 369 -2.82 17.27 26.25
N LEU A 370 -3.55 16.67 27.20
CA LEU A 370 -4.82 17.17 27.68
C LEU A 370 -4.70 17.56 29.16
N PRO A 371 -5.26 18.72 29.57
CA PRO A 371 -5.45 18.98 30.98
C PRO A 371 -6.44 17.98 31.56
N GLY A 372 -6.15 17.46 32.75
CA GLY A 372 -7.00 16.51 33.46
C GLY A 372 -6.59 16.41 34.91
N GLY A 373 -7.52 16.07 35.80
CA GLY A 373 -7.20 15.77 37.20
C GLY A 373 -6.37 14.49 37.30
N GLU A 374 -5.51 14.42 38.32
CA GLU A 374 -4.63 13.28 38.54
C GLU A 374 -5.42 12.00 38.88
N ILE A 375 -4.97 10.85 38.39
CA ILE A 375 -5.38 9.54 38.94
C ILE A 375 -4.69 9.30 40.29
N PHE A 376 -3.52 9.90 40.50
CA PHE A 376 -2.72 9.78 41.72
C PHE A 376 -2.90 11.04 42.55
N ALA A 377 -3.93 11.06 43.41
CA ALA A 377 -4.01 12.06 44.45
C ALA A 377 -2.86 11.82 45.46
N ASN A 378 -1.85 12.70 45.43
CA ASN A 378 -0.77 12.90 46.41
C ASN A 378 0.10 11.70 46.82
#